data_AF-A0A9W7UC57-F1
#
_entry.id   AF-A0A9W7UC57-F1
#
_cell.length_a   1.000
_cell.length_b   1.000
_cell.length_c   1.000
_cell.angle_alpha   90.00
_cell.angle_beta   90.00
_cell.angle_gamma   90.00
#
_symmetry.space_group_name_H-M   'P 1'
#
loop_
_entity.id
_entity.type
_entity.pdbx_description
1 polymer ?
#
loop_
_entity_poly.entity_id
_entity_poly.type
_entity_poly.pdbx_seq_one_letter_code
_entity_poly.pdbx_strand_id
1 'polypeptide(L)'
;MSIQVKGNEKITQLLNTWYLEIRSQHIIKAQQLKAEIDGMIGNIEEDQNLLLYYALLDFRFKVLIDNLSITPASFEKIDSLNAETDDFLSYYYHFFKAIHATLITNNNEAREYYEKAEGLLKYVPDELEQAEFYYRFANFYLHTYQPLLAIQYISKAKEIFSKHPGYENNTAGCDNIFGLACVDIKQFSQAEESFNAAINILHKKKEDMLIVRVRNNLGFLYASQNLSTLAIRHLGEVIEKIPNHFKAIFLKAREHFKLGESNITEELIQRGLTIC
;
A
#
# COMPACT_ATOMS: atom_id res chain seq x y z
N MET A 1 -38.09 11.98 7.88
CA MET A 1 -37.84 10.96 6.84
C MET A 1 -37.18 11.53 5.58
N SER A 2 -37.70 12.55 4.88
CA SER A 2 -37.07 13.00 3.60
C SER A 2 -35.71 13.72 3.74
N ILE A 3 -35.44 14.40 4.85
CA ILE A 3 -34.17 15.13 5.08
C ILE A 3 -33.03 14.17 5.44
N GLN A 4 -33.33 13.16 6.27
CA GLN A 4 -32.36 12.14 6.70
C GLN A 4 -31.94 11.23 5.54
N VAL A 5 -32.89 10.81 4.69
CA VAL A 5 -32.59 10.04 3.47
C VAL A 5 -31.71 10.84 2.50
N LYS A 6 -31.99 12.13 2.28
CA LYS A 6 -31.13 13.00 1.46
C LYS A 6 -29.75 13.24 2.08
N GLY A 7 -29.66 13.28 3.42
CA GLY A 7 -28.40 13.35 4.15
C GLY A 7 -27.54 12.11 3.94
N ASN A 8 -28.15 10.92 4.05
CA ASN A 8 -27.47 9.63 3.85
C ASN A 8 -27.00 9.44 2.39
N GLU A 9 -27.78 9.89 1.40
CA GLU A 9 -27.34 9.89 0.00
C GLU A 9 -26.11 10.78 -0.22
N LYS A 10 -26.11 12.00 0.33
CA LYS A 10 -25.00 12.94 0.18
C LYS A 10 -23.72 12.41 0.83
N ILE A 11 -23.80 11.88 2.05
CA ILE A 11 -22.61 11.36 2.73
C ILE A 11 -22.09 10.09 2.06
N THR A 12 -22.97 9.23 1.52
CA THR A 12 -22.56 8.06 0.72
C THR A 12 -21.75 8.48 -0.51
N GLN A 13 -22.18 9.53 -1.22
CA GLN A 13 -21.42 10.08 -2.35
C GLN A 13 -20.05 10.64 -1.93
N LEU A 14 -19.97 11.31 -0.78
CA LEU A 14 -18.71 11.80 -0.22
C LEU A 14 -17.78 10.64 0.16
N LEU A 15 -18.29 9.59 0.80
CA LEU A 15 -17.51 8.39 1.13
C LEU A 15 -16.95 7.70 -0.13
N ASN A 16 -17.77 7.56 -1.17
CA ASN A 16 -17.32 6.99 -2.45
C ASN A 16 -16.25 7.86 -3.10
N THR A 17 -16.42 9.19 -3.10
CA THR A 17 -15.43 10.13 -3.64
C THR A 17 -14.13 10.08 -2.84
N TRP A 18 -14.24 10.02 -1.51
CA TRP A 18 -13.09 9.89 -0.63
C TRP A 18 -12.32 8.61 -0.90
N TYR A 19 -13.03 7.50 -1.12
CA TYR A 19 -12.38 6.23 -1.43
C TYR A 19 -11.64 6.23 -2.78
N LEU A 20 -12.17 6.90 -3.80
CA LEU A 20 -11.46 7.10 -5.07
C LEU A 20 -10.15 7.86 -4.87
N GLU A 21 -10.15 8.92 -4.06
CA GLU A 21 -8.93 9.69 -3.75
C GLU A 21 -7.93 8.87 -2.92
N ILE A 22 -8.41 8.02 -2.00
CA ILE A 22 -7.57 7.06 -1.24
C ILE A 22 -6.88 6.06 -2.19
N ARG A 23 -7.63 5.48 -3.13
CA ARG A 23 -7.13 4.49 -4.10
C ARG A 23 -6.18 5.09 -5.12
N SER A 24 -6.40 6.35 -5.50
CA SER A 24 -5.51 7.11 -6.38
C SER A 24 -4.27 7.67 -5.65
N GLN A 25 -4.15 7.43 -4.34
CA GLN A 25 -3.06 7.91 -3.48
C GLN A 25 -2.95 9.45 -3.39
N HIS A 26 -4.04 10.19 -3.61
CA HIS A 26 -4.06 11.64 -3.49
C HIS A 26 -4.22 12.09 -2.03
N ILE A 27 -3.15 11.96 -1.23
CA ILE A 27 -3.17 12.15 0.23
C ILE A 27 -3.81 13.48 0.66
N ILE A 28 -3.43 14.60 0.04
CA ILE A 28 -3.91 15.93 0.41
C ILE A 28 -5.43 16.05 0.23
N LYS A 29 -5.95 15.57 -0.92
CA LYS A 29 -7.39 15.60 -1.19
C LYS A 29 -8.15 14.66 -0.26
N ALA A 30 -7.61 13.46 -0.02
CA ALA A 30 -8.21 12.51 0.90
C ALA A 30 -8.27 13.07 2.34
N GLN A 31 -7.27 13.83 2.79
CA GLN A 31 -7.30 14.54 4.08
C GLN A 31 -8.41 15.60 4.14
N GLN A 32 -8.57 16.39 3.06
CA GLN A 32 -9.61 17.42 3.00
C GLN A 32 -11.02 16.80 3.06
N LEU A 33 -11.27 15.75 2.28
CA LEU A 33 -12.55 15.03 2.28
C LEU A 33 -12.84 14.38 3.63
N LYS A 34 -11.81 13.82 4.30
CA LYS A 34 -11.98 13.26 5.64
C LYS A 34 -12.51 14.31 6.62
N ALA A 35 -11.91 15.51 6.64
CA ALA A 35 -12.35 16.57 7.56
C ALA A 35 -13.81 16.99 7.31
N GLU A 36 -14.26 17.00 6.06
CA GLU A 36 -15.66 17.27 5.70
C GLU A 36 -16.59 16.14 6.19
N ILE A 37 -16.21 14.87 5.96
CA ILE A 37 -16.98 13.68 6.34
C ILE A 37 -17.11 13.58 7.87
N ASP A 38 -16.02 13.79 8.61
CA ASP A 38 -15.99 13.75 10.08
C ASP A 38 -16.96 14.78 10.68
N GLY A 39 -17.13 15.94 10.03
CA GLY A 39 -18.10 16.96 10.43
C GLY A 39 -19.58 16.57 10.21
N MET A 40 -19.84 15.55 9.38
CA MET A 40 -21.19 15.05 9.09
C MET A 40 -21.50 13.71 9.79
N ILE A 41 -20.51 13.10 10.44
CA ILE A 41 -20.61 11.74 10.99
C ILE A 41 -21.67 11.58 12.10
N GLY A 42 -21.92 12.63 12.88
CA GLY A 42 -22.95 12.62 13.93
C GLY A 42 -24.36 12.44 13.38
N ASN A 43 -24.58 12.67 12.08
CA ASN A 43 -25.89 12.52 11.44
C ASN A 43 -26.18 11.09 10.95
N ILE A 44 -25.20 10.17 11.00
CA ILE A 44 -25.33 8.81 10.46
C ILE A 44 -25.38 7.70 11.54
N GLU A 45 -25.39 8.05 12.82
CA GLU A 45 -25.31 7.07 13.93
C GLU A 45 -26.44 6.01 13.91
N GLU A 46 -27.59 6.33 13.31
CA GLU A 46 -28.73 5.41 13.18
C GLU A 46 -28.56 4.36 12.06
N ASP A 47 -27.67 4.58 11.09
CA ASP A 47 -27.45 3.69 9.94
C ASP A 47 -26.17 2.86 10.14
N GLN A 48 -26.34 1.63 10.62
CA GLN A 48 -25.22 0.72 10.93
C GLN A 48 -24.37 0.35 9.71
N ASN A 49 -24.97 0.26 8.52
CA ASN A 49 -24.25 -0.08 7.29
C ASN A 49 -23.37 1.10 6.84
N LEU A 50 -23.89 2.32 6.94
CA LEU A 50 -23.16 3.54 6.61
C LEU A 50 -22.03 3.82 7.61
N LEU A 51 -22.28 3.54 8.90
CA LEU A 51 -21.26 3.62 9.95
C LEU A 51 -20.13 2.60 9.71
N LEU A 52 -20.48 1.36 9.35
CA LEU A 52 -19.50 0.34 8.98
C LEU A 52 -18.70 0.74 7.75
N TYR A 53 -19.35 1.25 6.70
CA TYR A 53 -18.67 1.68 5.49
C TYR A 53 -17.67 2.80 5.78
N TYR A 54 -18.08 3.82 6.54
CA TYR A 54 -17.16 4.86 6.99
C TYR A 54 -15.98 4.29 7.80
N ALA A 55 -16.23 3.41 8.77
CA ALA A 55 -15.18 2.84 9.61
C ALA A 55 -14.15 2.05 8.78
N LEU A 56 -14.61 1.30 7.78
CA LEU A 56 -13.77 0.59 6.82
C LEU A 56 -12.89 1.56 6.02
N LEU A 57 -13.48 2.63 5.48
CA LEU A 57 -12.74 3.64 4.71
C LEU A 57 -11.75 4.43 5.58
N ASP A 58 -12.10 4.73 6.82
CA ASP A 58 -11.23 5.40 7.78
C ASP A 58 -10.00 4.55 8.13
N PHE A 59 -10.21 3.25 8.37
CA PHE A 59 -9.10 2.31 8.49
C PHE A 59 -8.21 2.32 7.24
N ARG A 60 -8.81 2.24 6.05
CA ARG A 60 -8.06 2.21 4.79
C ARG A 60 -7.30 3.51 4.52
N PHE A 61 -7.82 4.64 4.97
CA PHE A 61 -7.14 5.93 4.95
C PHE A 61 -5.97 5.96 5.94
N LYS A 62 -6.14 5.46 7.18
CA LYS A 62 -5.05 5.32 8.15
C LYS A 62 -3.89 4.49 7.58
N VAL A 63 -4.20 3.39 6.89
CA VAL A 63 -3.21 2.56 6.17
C VAL A 63 -2.46 3.35 5.09
N LEU A 64 -3.12 4.29 4.40
CA LEU A 64 -2.46 5.12 3.37
C LEU A 64 -1.47 6.11 3.99
N ILE A 65 -1.85 6.78 5.07
CA ILE A 65 -1.06 7.89 5.65
C ILE A 65 0.00 7.44 6.65
N ASP A 66 -0.25 6.34 7.38
CA ASP A 66 0.63 5.87 8.45
C ASP A 66 0.46 4.35 8.69
N ASN A 67 0.95 3.55 7.75
CA ASN A 67 0.87 2.10 7.83
C ASN A 67 1.65 1.49 9.02
N LEU A 68 2.66 2.18 9.55
CA LEU A 68 3.48 1.69 10.68
C LEU A 68 2.73 1.82 12.01
N SER A 69 1.75 2.71 12.10
CA SER A 69 0.88 2.86 13.29
C SER A 69 -0.20 1.79 13.43
N ILE A 70 -0.30 0.85 12.48
CA ILE A 70 -1.35 -0.17 12.48
C ILE A 70 -1.00 -1.27 13.48
N THR A 71 -1.91 -1.48 14.43
CA THR A 71 -1.79 -2.44 15.53
C THR A 71 -2.93 -3.46 15.48
N PRO A 72 -2.88 -4.57 16.24
CA PRO A 72 -4.00 -5.51 16.34
C PRO A 72 -5.33 -4.82 16.68
N ALA A 73 -5.30 -3.84 17.60
CA ALA A 73 -6.48 -3.07 18.00
C ALA A 73 -7.06 -2.13 16.93
N SER A 74 -6.32 -1.87 15.84
CA SER A 74 -6.74 -0.92 14.79
C SER A 74 -7.97 -1.36 14.00
N PHE A 75 -8.42 -2.60 14.14
CA PHE A 75 -9.61 -3.14 13.46
C PHE A 75 -10.73 -3.57 14.43
N GLU A 76 -10.50 -3.56 15.75
CA GLU A 76 -11.45 -4.05 16.76
C GLU A 76 -12.80 -3.33 16.73
N LYS A 77 -12.79 -2.01 16.47
CA LYS A 77 -14.03 -1.22 16.34
C LYS A 77 -14.86 -1.68 15.14
N ILE A 78 -14.22 -2.10 14.05
CA ILE A 78 -14.93 -2.59 12.85
C ILE A 78 -15.49 -3.99 13.14
N ASP A 79 -14.72 -4.85 13.81
CA ASP A 79 -15.16 -6.20 14.19
C ASP A 79 -16.36 -6.20 15.16
N SER A 80 -16.52 -5.16 15.97
CA SER A 80 -17.65 -5.04 16.89
C SER A 80 -18.92 -4.46 16.28
N LEU A 81 -18.86 -3.95 15.03
CA LEU A 81 -20.04 -3.48 14.31
C LEU A 81 -20.82 -4.68 13.77
N ASN A 82 -21.88 -5.05 14.49
CA ASN A 82 -22.83 -6.07 14.06
C ASN A 82 -23.77 -5.49 12.99
N ALA A 83 -23.33 -5.49 11.73
CA ALA A 83 -24.14 -5.11 10.59
C ALA A 83 -24.56 -6.35 9.78
N GLU A 84 -25.84 -6.42 9.40
CA GLU A 84 -26.27 -7.31 8.30
C GLU A 84 -25.67 -6.76 7.01
N THR A 85 -24.53 -7.31 6.60
CA THR A 85 -23.77 -6.84 5.44
C THR A 85 -24.31 -7.47 4.17
N ASP A 86 -24.44 -6.66 3.12
CA ASP A 86 -24.62 -7.15 1.76
C ASP A 86 -23.27 -7.68 1.22
N ASP A 87 -23.30 -8.25 0.01
CA ASP A 87 -22.10 -8.79 -0.64
C ASP A 87 -21.01 -7.71 -0.84
N PHE A 88 -21.41 -6.43 -1.01
CA PHE A 88 -20.51 -5.30 -1.21
C PHE A 88 -19.73 -4.94 0.06
N LEU A 89 -20.42 -4.74 1.19
CA LEU A 89 -19.77 -4.47 2.48
C LEU A 89 -19.00 -5.69 3.00
N SER A 90 -19.50 -6.91 2.74
CA SER A 90 -18.79 -8.15 3.06
C SER A 90 -17.44 -8.21 2.34
N TYR A 91 -17.40 -7.84 1.05
CA TYR A 91 -16.15 -7.75 0.30
C TYR A 91 -15.16 -6.77 0.97
N TYR A 92 -15.58 -5.54 1.26
CA TYR A 92 -14.68 -4.55 1.87
C TYR A 92 -14.21 -4.96 3.26
N TYR A 93 -15.10 -5.55 4.07
CA TYR A 93 -14.73 -6.07 5.38
C TYR A 93 -13.61 -7.10 5.25
N HIS A 94 -13.80 -8.13 4.42
CA HIS A 94 -12.78 -9.16 4.22
C HIS A 94 -11.50 -8.60 3.62
N PHE A 95 -11.60 -7.73 2.61
CA PHE A 95 -10.44 -7.15 1.95
C PHE A 95 -9.59 -6.31 2.91
N PHE A 96 -10.23 -5.45 3.71
CA PHE A 96 -9.52 -4.58 4.64
C PHE A 96 -9.02 -5.34 5.88
N LYS A 97 -9.74 -6.38 6.32
CA LYS A 97 -9.25 -7.30 7.35
C LYS A 97 -8.00 -8.06 6.87
N ALA A 98 -7.94 -8.46 5.60
CA ALA A 98 -6.75 -9.07 5.01
C ALA A 98 -5.54 -8.10 5.00
N ILE A 99 -5.78 -6.83 4.67
CA ILE A 99 -4.76 -5.77 4.74
C ILE A 99 -4.28 -5.57 6.19
N HIS A 100 -5.20 -5.50 7.15
CA HIS A 100 -4.87 -5.41 8.58
C HIS A 100 -3.99 -6.57 9.03
N ALA A 101 -4.43 -7.80 8.78
CA ALA A 101 -3.70 -9.02 9.10
C ALA A 101 -2.30 -9.06 8.45
N THR A 102 -2.18 -8.57 7.21
CA THR A 102 -0.88 -8.46 6.52
C THR A 102 0.07 -7.50 7.26
N LEU A 103 -0.44 -6.34 7.69
CA LEU A 103 0.37 -5.31 8.36
C LEU A 103 0.83 -5.73 9.76
N ILE A 104 0.02 -6.52 10.47
CA ILE A 104 0.40 -7.10 11.77
C ILE A 104 1.13 -8.45 11.63
N THR A 105 1.51 -8.84 10.41
CA THR A 105 2.25 -10.08 10.07
C THR A 105 1.51 -11.39 10.38
N ASN A 106 0.19 -11.36 10.54
CA ASN A 106 -0.65 -12.56 10.67
C ASN A 106 -0.97 -13.15 9.29
N ASN A 107 0.03 -13.82 8.69
CA ASN A 107 -0.04 -14.28 7.30
C ASN A 107 -1.15 -15.31 7.03
N ASN A 108 -1.50 -16.14 8.02
CA ASN A 108 -2.56 -17.15 7.86
C ASN A 108 -3.93 -16.49 7.77
N GLU A 109 -4.22 -15.57 8.70
CA GLU A 109 -5.46 -14.80 8.71
C GLU A 109 -5.55 -13.92 7.46
N ALA A 110 -4.46 -13.26 7.06
CA ALA A 110 -4.42 -12.46 5.85
C ALA A 110 -4.80 -13.27 4.60
N ARG A 111 -4.26 -14.47 4.45
CA ARG A 111 -4.60 -15.36 3.32
C ARG A 111 -6.09 -15.71 3.32
N GLU A 112 -6.62 -16.17 4.45
CA GLU A 112 -8.03 -16.56 4.56
C GLU A 112 -8.97 -15.41 4.16
N TYR A 113 -8.68 -14.19 4.63
CA TYR A 113 -9.52 -13.03 4.31
C TYR A 113 -9.33 -12.54 2.86
N TYR A 114 -8.13 -12.64 2.28
CA TYR A 114 -7.95 -12.36 0.84
C TYR A 114 -8.75 -13.35 -0.02
N GLU A 115 -8.74 -14.64 0.31
CA GLU A 115 -9.49 -15.66 -0.43
C GLU A 115 -11.00 -15.45 -0.31
N LYS A 116 -11.50 -15.09 0.88
CA LYS A 116 -12.91 -14.69 1.07
C LYS A 116 -13.28 -13.47 0.24
N ALA A 117 -12.44 -12.43 0.25
CA ALA A 117 -12.67 -11.23 -0.55
C ALA A 117 -12.64 -11.53 -2.05
N GLU A 118 -11.72 -12.37 -2.52
CA GLU A 118 -11.64 -12.79 -3.92
C GLU A 118 -12.93 -13.49 -4.39
N GLY A 119 -13.51 -14.35 -3.54
CA GLY A 119 -14.78 -15.04 -3.83
C GLY A 119 -15.97 -14.08 -4.01
N LEU A 120 -15.90 -12.89 -3.41
CA LEU A 120 -16.92 -11.84 -3.51
C LEU A 120 -16.61 -10.81 -4.62
N LEU A 121 -15.39 -10.83 -5.19
CA LEU A 121 -14.94 -9.84 -6.17
C LEU A 121 -15.86 -9.75 -7.42
N LYS A 122 -16.53 -10.87 -7.77
CA LYS A 122 -17.53 -10.93 -8.85
C LYS A 122 -18.74 -10.00 -8.65
N TYR A 123 -19.00 -9.57 -7.41
CA TYR A 123 -20.07 -8.64 -7.06
C TYR A 123 -19.60 -7.18 -7.04
N VAL A 124 -18.31 -6.92 -7.30
CA VAL A 124 -17.74 -5.57 -7.35
C VAL A 124 -17.67 -5.11 -8.80
N PRO A 125 -18.59 -4.22 -9.25
CA PRO A 125 -18.65 -3.79 -10.65
C PRO A 125 -17.53 -2.81 -11.04
N ASP A 126 -16.89 -2.17 -10.06
CA ASP A 126 -15.79 -1.23 -10.30
C ASP A 126 -14.49 -1.98 -10.60
N GLU A 127 -14.06 -1.97 -11.86
CA GLU A 127 -12.82 -2.63 -12.30
C GLU A 127 -11.58 -2.05 -11.60
N LEU A 128 -11.59 -0.76 -11.24
CA LEU A 128 -10.48 -0.16 -10.52
C LEU A 128 -10.39 -0.71 -9.08
N GLU A 129 -11.49 -1.18 -8.51
CA GLU A 129 -11.50 -1.81 -7.18
C GLU A 129 -10.92 -3.22 -7.28
N GLN A 130 -11.25 -3.92 -8.36
CA GLN A 130 -10.61 -5.20 -8.69
C GLN A 130 -9.10 -5.03 -8.88
N ALA A 131 -8.66 -3.96 -9.52
CA ALA A 131 -7.24 -3.64 -9.67
C ALA A 131 -6.55 -3.38 -8.32
N GLU A 132 -7.19 -2.65 -7.40
CA GLU A 132 -6.67 -2.44 -6.04
C GLU A 132 -6.58 -3.76 -5.27
N PHE A 133 -7.59 -4.63 -5.37
CA PHE A 133 -7.56 -5.97 -4.81
C PHE A 133 -6.35 -6.77 -5.32
N TYR A 134 -6.20 -6.88 -6.64
CA TYR A 134 -5.09 -7.61 -7.26
C TYR A 134 -3.72 -7.03 -6.86
N TYR A 135 -3.60 -5.71 -6.78
CA TYR A 135 -2.37 -5.04 -6.33
C TYR A 135 -1.99 -5.43 -4.89
N ARG A 136 -2.96 -5.38 -3.97
CA ARG A 136 -2.75 -5.69 -2.55
C ARG A 136 -2.46 -7.17 -2.34
N PHE A 137 -3.17 -8.05 -3.04
CA PHE A 137 -2.94 -9.48 -2.94
C PHE A 137 -1.58 -9.88 -3.54
N ALA A 138 -1.17 -9.27 -4.65
CA ALA A 138 0.18 -9.44 -5.19
C ALA A 138 1.27 -9.04 -4.18
N ASN A 139 1.07 -7.92 -3.48
CA ASN A 139 2.01 -7.49 -2.44
C ASN A 139 2.05 -8.50 -1.27
N PHE A 140 0.91 -9.05 -0.84
CA PHE A 140 0.87 -10.14 0.13
C PHE A 140 1.63 -11.40 -0.35
N TYR A 141 1.51 -11.76 -1.63
CA TYR A 141 2.27 -12.86 -2.20
C TYR A 141 3.78 -12.60 -2.18
N LEU A 142 4.24 -11.36 -2.41
CA LEU A 142 5.65 -11.01 -2.20
C LEU A 142 6.07 -11.15 -0.73
N HIS A 143 5.26 -10.65 0.20
CA HIS A 143 5.53 -10.76 1.64
C HIS A 143 5.64 -12.21 2.12
N THR A 144 4.97 -13.14 1.43
CA THR A 144 5.00 -14.58 1.73
C THR A 144 5.90 -15.39 0.80
N TYR A 145 6.81 -14.74 0.06
CA TYR A 145 7.80 -15.36 -0.84
C TYR A 145 7.18 -16.23 -1.95
N GLN A 146 6.08 -15.77 -2.55
CA GLN A 146 5.39 -16.41 -3.67
C GLN A 146 5.46 -15.51 -4.94
N PRO A 147 6.66 -15.25 -5.50
CA PRO A 147 6.85 -14.22 -6.52
C PRO A 147 6.10 -14.50 -7.83
N LEU A 148 5.89 -15.77 -8.20
CA LEU A 148 5.15 -16.11 -9.41
C LEU A 148 3.66 -15.73 -9.31
N LEU A 149 3.04 -15.94 -8.14
CA LEU A 149 1.68 -15.49 -7.88
C LEU A 149 1.62 -13.96 -7.83
N ALA A 150 2.60 -13.32 -7.18
CA ALA A 150 2.71 -11.87 -7.19
C ALA A 150 2.75 -11.29 -8.62
N ILE A 151 3.55 -11.88 -9.51
CA ILE A 151 3.62 -11.49 -10.93
C ILE A 151 2.27 -11.66 -11.64
N GLN A 152 1.57 -12.77 -11.42
CA GLN A 152 0.26 -13.01 -12.04
C GLN A 152 -0.77 -11.95 -11.61
N TYR A 153 -0.87 -11.68 -10.31
CA TYR A 153 -1.84 -10.72 -9.77
C TYR A 153 -1.47 -9.28 -10.11
N ILE A 154 -0.19 -8.90 -10.02
CA ILE A 154 0.22 -7.52 -10.34
C ILE A 154 0.05 -7.20 -11.83
N SER A 155 0.15 -8.20 -12.70
CA SER A 155 -0.12 -8.05 -14.13
C SER A 155 -1.58 -7.69 -14.39
N LYS A 156 -2.52 -8.36 -13.70
CA LYS A 156 -3.96 -8.01 -13.76
C LYS A 156 -4.21 -6.58 -13.29
N ALA A 157 -3.63 -6.20 -12.14
CA ALA A 157 -3.76 -4.85 -11.59
C ALA A 157 -3.23 -3.78 -12.57
N LYS A 158 -2.04 -4.00 -13.13
CA LYS A 158 -1.40 -3.08 -14.08
C LYS A 158 -2.22 -2.92 -15.36
N GLU A 159 -2.75 -4.03 -15.89
CA GLU A 159 -3.56 -4.00 -17.11
C GLU A 159 -4.76 -3.05 -16.94
N ILE A 160 -5.44 -3.11 -15.80
CA ILE A 160 -6.58 -2.24 -15.50
C ILE A 160 -6.08 -0.80 -15.27
N PHE A 161 -5.20 -0.56 -14.30
CA PHE A 161 -4.76 0.81 -13.95
C PHE A 161 -4.20 1.59 -15.14
N SER A 162 -3.47 0.92 -16.05
CA SER A 162 -2.89 1.56 -17.23
C SER A 162 -3.92 2.11 -18.23
N LYS A 163 -5.17 1.62 -18.20
CA LYS A 163 -6.27 2.08 -19.06
C LYS A 163 -6.99 3.31 -18.51
N HIS A 164 -6.76 3.68 -17.24
CA HIS A 164 -7.49 4.76 -16.57
C HIS A 164 -6.61 5.99 -16.29
N PRO A 165 -6.93 7.17 -16.86
CA PRO A 165 -6.28 8.42 -16.50
C PRO A 165 -6.40 8.73 -15.00
N GLY A 166 -5.32 9.20 -14.38
CA GLY A 166 -5.28 9.48 -12.94
C GLY A 166 -4.71 8.35 -12.07
N TYR A 167 -4.56 7.13 -12.62
CA TYR A 167 -3.99 5.97 -11.92
C TYR A 167 -2.53 5.68 -12.31
N GLU A 168 -1.80 6.69 -12.77
CA GLU A 168 -0.39 6.55 -13.15
C GLU A 168 0.48 6.18 -11.95
N ASN A 169 0.18 6.70 -10.76
CA ASN A 169 0.88 6.35 -9.51
C ASN A 169 0.70 4.86 -9.18
N ASN A 170 -0.52 4.32 -9.36
CA ASN A 170 -0.82 2.90 -9.18
C ASN A 170 -0.11 2.04 -10.24
N THR A 171 -0.05 2.51 -11.48
CA THR A 171 0.70 1.84 -12.56
C THR A 171 2.19 1.74 -12.22
N ALA A 172 2.80 2.83 -11.75
CA ALA A 172 4.18 2.83 -11.27
C ALA A 172 4.38 1.92 -10.04
N GLY A 173 3.38 1.87 -9.14
CA GLY A 173 3.36 0.93 -8.03
C GLY A 173 3.38 -0.52 -8.51
N CYS A 174 2.63 -0.85 -9.58
CA CYS A 174 2.63 -2.18 -10.17
C CYS A 174 3.99 -2.55 -10.73
N ASP A 175 4.64 -1.64 -11.45
CA ASP A 175 6.01 -1.83 -11.96
C ASP A 175 7.01 -2.05 -10.83
N ASN A 176 6.85 -1.34 -9.71
CA ASN A 176 7.68 -1.53 -8.54
C ASN A 176 7.48 -2.90 -7.87
N ILE A 177 6.25 -3.39 -7.72
CA ILE A 177 5.97 -4.72 -7.17
C ILE A 177 6.46 -5.82 -8.13
N PHE A 178 6.24 -5.66 -9.43
CA PHE A 178 6.78 -6.58 -10.44
C PHE A 178 8.32 -6.62 -10.38
N GLY A 179 8.97 -5.46 -10.28
CA GLY A 179 10.42 -5.36 -10.14
C GLY A 179 10.95 -6.11 -8.91
N LEU A 180 10.30 -5.97 -7.76
CA LEU A 180 10.63 -6.73 -6.55
C LEU A 180 10.48 -8.25 -6.76
N ALA A 181 9.38 -8.69 -7.39
CA ALA A 181 9.19 -10.10 -7.73
C ALA A 181 10.32 -10.63 -8.61
N CYS A 182 10.75 -9.84 -9.59
CA CYS A 182 11.89 -10.16 -10.46
C CYS A 182 13.21 -10.27 -9.68
N VAL A 183 13.43 -9.45 -8.64
CA VAL A 183 14.60 -9.61 -7.75
C VAL A 183 14.59 -10.98 -7.07
N ASP A 184 13.44 -11.40 -6.53
CA ASP A 184 13.30 -12.67 -5.81
C ASP A 184 13.61 -13.89 -6.71
N ILE A 185 13.24 -13.82 -7.99
CA ILE A 185 13.55 -14.86 -8.99
C ILE A 185 14.86 -14.60 -9.77
N LYS A 186 15.68 -13.64 -9.32
CA LYS A 186 16.99 -13.28 -9.89
C LYS A 186 16.96 -12.79 -11.35
N GLN A 187 15.82 -12.28 -11.81
CA GLN A 187 15.66 -11.61 -13.11
C GLN A 187 16.06 -10.13 -12.98
N PHE A 188 17.33 -9.88 -12.68
CA PHE A 188 17.81 -8.55 -12.28
C PHE A 188 17.65 -7.48 -13.36
N SER A 189 17.87 -7.81 -14.64
CA SER A 189 17.67 -6.86 -15.74
C SER A 189 16.21 -6.42 -15.87
N GLN A 190 15.27 -7.36 -15.75
CA GLN A 190 13.83 -7.05 -15.79
C GLN A 190 13.40 -6.24 -14.56
N ALA A 191 13.97 -6.54 -13.39
CA ALA A 191 13.74 -5.77 -12.18
C ALA A 191 14.19 -4.31 -12.37
N GLU A 192 15.40 -4.09 -12.90
CA GLU A 192 15.93 -2.76 -13.13
C GLU A 192 15.09 -1.95 -14.14
N GLU A 193 14.73 -2.57 -15.27
CA GLU A 193 13.87 -1.95 -16.27
C GLU A 193 12.53 -1.51 -15.67
N SER A 194 11.94 -2.36 -14.83
CA SER A 194 10.65 -2.09 -14.18
C SER A 194 10.75 -0.97 -13.16
N PHE A 195 11.79 -0.95 -12.33
CA PHE A 195 12.01 0.17 -11.39
C PHE A 195 12.25 1.50 -12.10
N ASN A 196 12.99 1.50 -13.22
CA ASN A 196 13.20 2.70 -14.02
C ASN A 196 11.90 3.16 -14.71
N ALA A 197 11.07 2.24 -15.20
CA ALA A 197 9.75 2.57 -15.73
C ALA A 197 8.86 3.24 -14.67
N ALA A 198 8.83 2.69 -13.45
CA ALA A 198 8.10 3.28 -12.32
C ALA A 198 8.61 4.71 -12.00
N ILE A 199 9.94 4.89 -11.90
CA ILE A 199 10.54 6.21 -11.63
C ILE A 199 10.19 7.21 -12.73
N ASN A 200 10.21 6.81 -14.00
CA ASN A 200 9.85 7.68 -15.13
C ASN A 200 8.41 8.18 -15.06
N ILE A 201 7.47 7.31 -14.68
CA ILE A 201 6.07 7.69 -14.48
C ILE A 201 5.95 8.68 -13.31
N LEU A 202 6.55 8.35 -12.16
CA LEU A 202 6.47 9.17 -10.95
C LEU A 202 7.14 10.54 -11.11
N HIS A 203 8.23 10.63 -11.90
CA HIS A 203 8.85 11.91 -12.24
C HIS A 203 7.90 12.82 -13.02
N LYS A 204 7.14 12.28 -13.99
CA LYS A 204 6.14 13.05 -14.74
C LYS A 204 5.00 13.54 -13.85
N LYS A 205 4.64 12.75 -12.84
CA LYS A 205 3.60 13.09 -11.84
C LYS A 205 4.12 13.95 -10.68
N LYS A 206 5.43 14.21 -10.61
CA LYS A 206 6.11 14.98 -9.55
C LYS A 206 5.94 14.35 -8.15
N GLU A 207 5.99 13.03 -8.09
CA GLU A 207 5.78 12.25 -6.86
C GLU A 207 7.12 11.86 -6.21
N ASP A 208 7.84 12.85 -5.68
CA ASP A 208 9.21 12.68 -5.17
C ASP A 208 9.32 11.61 -4.06
N MET A 209 8.34 11.54 -3.17
CA MET A 209 8.35 10.55 -2.08
C MET A 209 8.17 9.11 -2.60
N LEU A 210 7.36 8.91 -3.65
CA LEU A 210 7.22 7.60 -4.28
C LEU A 210 8.49 7.22 -5.05
N ILE A 211 9.15 8.18 -5.70
CA ILE A 211 10.45 7.96 -6.36
C ILE A 211 11.48 7.44 -5.35
N VAL A 212 11.55 8.05 -4.16
CA VAL A 212 12.47 7.60 -3.10
C VAL A 212 12.19 6.15 -2.68
N ARG A 213 10.90 5.76 -2.57
CA ARG A 213 10.53 4.37 -2.25
C ARG A 213 11.00 3.38 -3.34
N VAL A 214 10.86 3.73 -4.62
CA VAL A 214 11.36 2.88 -5.72
C VAL A 214 12.89 2.83 -5.74
N ARG A 215 13.58 3.95 -5.46
CA ARG A 215 15.06 3.97 -5.34
C ARG A 215 15.59 3.07 -4.23
N ASN A 216 14.87 2.95 -3.12
CA ASN A 216 15.22 1.97 -2.09
C ASN A 216 15.24 0.54 -2.65
N ASN A 217 14.30 0.21 -3.54
CA ASN A 217 14.23 -1.10 -4.19
C ASN A 217 15.32 -1.29 -5.26
N LEU A 218 15.75 -0.22 -5.95
CA LEU A 218 16.97 -0.26 -6.77
C LEU A 218 18.22 -0.54 -5.90
N GLY A 219 18.33 0.11 -4.75
CA GLY A 219 19.39 -0.18 -3.77
C GLY A 219 19.41 -1.66 -3.36
N PHE A 220 18.23 -2.22 -3.08
CA PHE A 220 18.06 -3.65 -2.80
C PHE A 220 18.43 -4.54 -3.99
N LEU A 221 18.01 -4.21 -5.21
CA LEU A 221 18.39 -4.92 -6.43
C LEU A 221 19.90 -5.01 -6.61
N TYR A 222 20.63 -3.90 -6.50
CA TYR A 222 22.08 -3.90 -6.66
C TYR A 222 22.77 -4.64 -5.52
N ALA A 223 22.27 -4.51 -4.29
CA ALA A 223 22.78 -5.25 -3.13
C ALA A 223 22.63 -6.77 -3.31
N SER A 224 21.52 -7.22 -3.90
CA SER A 224 21.25 -8.63 -4.22
C SER A 224 22.17 -9.20 -5.31
N GLN A 225 22.81 -8.32 -6.09
CA GLN A 225 23.82 -8.67 -7.10
C GLN A 225 25.25 -8.55 -6.58
N ASN A 226 25.45 -8.22 -5.29
CA ASN A 226 26.75 -7.86 -4.71
C ASN A 226 27.44 -6.65 -5.39
N LEU A 227 26.65 -5.76 -5.98
CA LEU A 227 27.13 -4.50 -6.56
C LEU A 227 27.07 -3.40 -5.47
N SER A 228 27.86 -3.58 -4.42
CA SER A 228 27.75 -2.78 -3.17
C SER A 228 27.90 -1.27 -3.39
N THR A 229 28.82 -0.83 -4.26
CA THR A 229 28.99 0.61 -4.56
C THR A 229 27.73 1.24 -5.18
N LEU A 230 27.07 0.53 -6.11
CA LEU A 230 25.82 1.01 -6.72
C LEU A 230 24.68 1.02 -5.70
N ALA A 231 24.57 -0.04 -4.90
CA ALA A 231 23.59 -0.13 -3.82
C ALA A 231 23.73 1.04 -2.83
N ILE A 232 24.94 1.30 -2.34
CA ILE A 232 25.25 2.38 -1.40
C ILE A 232 24.86 3.75 -1.97
N ARG A 233 25.12 4.00 -3.26
CA ARG A 233 24.74 5.25 -3.93
C ARG A 233 23.22 5.47 -3.87
N HIS A 234 22.44 4.48 -4.32
CA HIS A 234 20.98 4.58 -4.32
C HIS A 234 20.40 4.70 -2.90
N LEU A 235 20.95 3.95 -1.94
CA LEU A 235 20.52 4.01 -0.54
C LEU A 235 20.91 5.32 0.15
N GLY A 236 22.01 5.96 -0.28
CA GLY A 236 22.41 7.29 0.16
C GLY A 236 21.34 8.34 -0.17
N GLU A 237 20.89 8.39 -1.42
CA GLU A 237 19.82 9.30 -1.86
C GLU A 237 18.51 9.08 -1.05
N VAL A 238 18.20 7.82 -0.71
CA VAL A 238 17.04 7.50 0.11
C VAL A 238 17.18 8.07 1.52
N ILE A 239 18.32 7.88 2.16
CA ILE A 239 18.58 8.34 3.53
C ILE A 239 18.67 9.87 3.61
N GLU A 240 19.13 10.54 2.56
CA GLU A 240 19.12 12.00 2.48
C GLU A 240 17.69 12.57 2.50
N LYS A 241 16.76 11.90 1.81
CA LYS A 241 15.35 12.32 1.74
C LYS A 241 14.51 11.83 2.91
N ILE A 242 14.81 10.64 3.43
CA ILE A 242 14.12 10.02 4.56
C ILE A 242 15.17 9.57 5.59
N PRO A 243 15.65 10.48 6.45
CA PRO A 243 16.71 10.19 7.40
C PRO A 243 16.45 9.01 8.34
N ASN A 244 15.19 8.69 8.63
CA ASN A 244 14.82 7.60 9.54
C ASN A 244 14.39 6.32 8.81
N HIS A 245 14.75 6.16 7.53
CA HIS A 245 14.38 4.96 6.74
C HIS A 245 15.21 3.74 7.17
N PHE A 246 14.78 3.06 8.24
CA PHE A 246 15.52 1.97 8.89
C PHE A 246 15.98 0.85 7.93
N LYS A 247 15.13 0.45 6.96
CA LYS A 247 15.51 -0.58 5.96
C LYS A 247 16.67 -0.14 5.06
N ALA A 248 16.72 1.14 4.71
CA ALA A 248 17.78 1.68 3.85
C ALA A 248 19.08 1.81 4.64
N ILE A 249 19.00 2.27 5.88
CA ILE A 249 20.14 2.36 6.80
C ILE A 249 20.74 0.97 7.03
N PHE A 250 19.91 -0.01 7.38
CA PHE A 250 20.35 -1.40 7.56
C PHE A 250 21.04 -1.94 6.32
N LEU A 251 20.41 -1.80 5.15
CA LEU A 251 20.96 -2.32 3.91
C LEU A 251 22.27 -1.60 3.55
N LYS A 252 22.35 -0.28 3.71
CA LYS A 252 23.57 0.49 3.46
C LYS A 252 24.70 0.06 4.39
N ALA A 253 24.42 -0.14 5.68
CA ALA A 253 25.40 -0.65 6.65
C ALA A 253 25.95 -2.02 6.22
N ARG A 254 25.06 -2.94 5.81
CA ARG A 254 25.45 -4.26 5.32
C ARG A 254 26.36 -4.20 4.10
N GLU A 255 26.09 -3.29 3.17
CA GLU A 255 26.92 -3.14 1.97
C GLU A 255 28.27 -2.46 2.28
N HIS A 256 28.35 -1.50 3.20
CA HIS A 256 29.64 -0.97 3.70
C HIS A 256 30.46 -2.04 4.43
N PHE A 257 29.81 -2.91 5.20
CA PHE A 257 30.48 -4.04 5.86
C PHE A 257 31.15 -4.98 4.85
N LYS A 258 30.47 -5.31 3.75
CA LYS A 258 31.04 -6.13 2.66
C LYS A 258 32.28 -5.50 2.03
N LEU A 259 32.40 -4.17 2.05
CA LEU A 259 33.55 -3.43 1.53
C LEU A 259 34.68 -3.28 2.57
N GLY A 260 34.49 -3.74 3.82
CA GLY A 260 35.47 -3.59 4.90
C GLY A 260 35.51 -2.21 5.55
N GLU A 261 34.47 -1.38 5.33
CA GLU A 261 34.40 -0.01 5.81
C GLU A 261 33.78 0.04 7.23
N SER A 262 34.53 -0.47 8.21
CA SER A 262 34.04 -0.72 9.58
C SER A 262 33.52 0.53 10.29
N ASN A 263 34.20 1.68 10.16
CA ASN A 263 33.79 2.92 10.85
C ASN A 263 32.41 3.40 10.40
N ILE A 264 32.15 3.41 9.08
CA ILE A 264 30.85 3.82 8.51
C ILE A 264 29.77 2.80 8.87
N THR A 265 30.13 1.52 8.86
CA THR A 265 29.23 0.43 9.26
C THR A 265 28.75 0.62 10.69
N GLU A 266 29.66 0.89 11.63
CA GLU A 266 29.32 1.11 13.04
C GLU A 266 28.41 2.32 13.23
N GLU A 267 28.71 3.45 12.58
CA GLU A 267 27.88 4.66 12.62
C GLU A 267 26.44 4.38 12.15
N LEU A 268 26.29 3.68 11.02
CA LEU A 268 24.97 3.35 10.47
C LEU A 268 24.22 2.36 11.36
N ILE A 269 24.90 1.39 11.99
CA ILE A 269 24.28 0.48 12.95
C ILE A 269 23.76 1.25 14.17
N GLN A 270 24.59 2.12 14.77
CA GLN A 270 24.19 2.93 15.92
C GLN A 270 22.98 3.81 15.58
N ARG A 271 22.99 4.45 14.41
CA ARG A 271 21.84 5.23 13.92
C ARG A 271 20.60 4.37 13.68
N GLY A 272 20.75 3.13 13.20
CA GLY A 272 19.61 2.23 13.01
C GLY A 272 18.95 1.84 14.34
N LEU A 273 19.75 1.60 15.38
CA LEU A 273 19.29 1.23 16.72
C LEU A 273 18.58 2.35 17.47
N THR A 274 18.71 3.61 17.07
CA THR A 274 17.94 4.71 17.68
C THR A 274 16.55 4.88 17.07
N ILE A 275 16.27 4.21 15.94
CA ILE A 275 15.00 4.30 15.22
C ILE A 275 14.06 3.14 15.61
N CYS A 276 14.60 1.95 15.85
CA CYS A 276 13.88 0.73 16.19
C CYS A 276 13.98 0.42 17.69
#